data_AF-A0A969EU07-F1
#
_entry.id   AF-A0A969EU07-F1
#
_cell.length_a   1.000
_cell.length_b   1.000
_cell.length_c   1.000
_cell.angle_alpha   90.00
_cell.angle_beta   90.00
_cell.angle_gamma   90.00
#
_symmetry.space_group_name_H-M   'P 1'
#
loop_
_entity.id
_entity.type
_entity.pdbx_description
1 polymer ?
#
loop_
_entity_poly.entity_id
_entity_poly.type
_entity_poly.pdbx_seq_one_letter_code
_entity_poly.pdbx_strand_id
1 'polypeptide(L)'
;MTTTNIPLTQATEMISMVSNALILLVQHRKIVQFILLSGLLGGCAGLSPHPQVKLSVVVQWNELALAAVRNEVIIRPTVVSRQLFLLHAAMYDAWSAFEPTAKPYALDPAVKLTGIQDKATAQSIAISQAAYQILKESFPRFEATGALTRQMARLGMIVANRADPNTSAGVGYLAAQTVLA
;
A
#
# COMPACT_ATOMS: atom_id res chain seq x y z
N MET A 1 -28.24 22.18 55.72
CA MET A 1 -27.58 20.87 55.52
C MET A 1 -28.13 20.27 54.24
N THR A 2 -27.42 20.47 53.15
CA THR A 2 -27.79 20.05 51.78
C THR A 2 -27.35 18.60 51.55
N THR A 3 -28.31 17.71 51.37
CA THR A 3 -28.05 16.32 50.96
C THR A 3 -27.86 16.27 49.44
N THR A 4 -26.61 16.13 49.00
CA THR A 4 -26.28 15.86 47.59
C THR A 4 -26.69 14.44 47.24
N ASN A 5 -27.82 14.31 46.54
CA ASN A 5 -28.25 13.06 45.90
C ASN A 5 -27.29 12.73 44.74
N ILE A 6 -26.46 11.71 44.92
CA ILE A 6 -25.64 11.13 43.86
C ILE A 6 -26.57 10.31 42.95
N PRO A 7 -26.55 10.53 41.61
CA PRO A 7 -27.44 9.84 40.70
C PRO A 7 -27.07 8.36 40.58
N LEU A 8 -28.08 7.49 40.71
CA LEU A 8 -28.00 6.02 40.64
C LEU A 8 -27.35 5.46 39.35
N THR A 9 -27.19 6.29 38.32
CA THR A 9 -26.51 5.95 37.05
C THR A 9 -25.02 5.70 37.23
N GLN A 10 -24.35 6.38 38.15
CA GLN A 10 -22.90 6.26 38.34
C GLN A 10 -22.50 4.96 39.08
N ALA A 11 -23.43 4.38 39.86
CA ALA A 11 -23.22 3.11 40.55
C ALA A 11 -23.37 1.90 39.60
N THR A 12 -24.23 1.98 38.60
CA THR A 12 -24.45 0.89 37.62
C THR A 12 -23.27 0.73 36.67
N GLU A 13 -22.62 1.83 36.27
CA GLU A 13 -21.43 1.78 35.41
C GLU A 13 -20.23 1.13 36.11
N MET A 14 -20.04 1.40 37.41
CA MET A 14 -18.97 0.79 38.19
C MET A 14 -19.14 -0.73 38.35
N ILE A 15 -20.39 -1.20 38.51
CA ILE A 15 -20.71 -2.65 38.60
C ILE A 15 -20.53 -3.35 37.23
N SER A 16 -20.83 -2.66 36.12
CA SER A 16 -20.57 -3.13 34.76
C SER A 16 -19.07 -3.23 34.45
N MET A 17 -18.28 -2.24 34.88
CA MET A 17 -16.82 -2.22 34.66
C MET A 17 -16.10 -3.33 35.43
N VAL A 18 -16.50 -3.58 36.68
CA VAL A 18 -15.92 -4.68 37.49
C VAL A 18 -16.35 -6.04 36.97
N SER A 19 -17.59 -6.18 36.46
CA SER A 19 -18.05 -7.42 35.82
C SER A 19 -17.29 -7.75 34.53
N ASN A 20 -17.05 -6.75 33.66
CA ASN A 20 -16.26 -6.95 32.44
C ASN A 20 -14.78 -7.27 32.75
N ALA A 21 -14.19 -6.65 33.77
CA ALA A 21 -12.82 -6.96 34.19
C ALA A 21 -12.68 -8.38 34.75
N LEU A 22 -13.69 -8.89 35.49
CA LEU A 22 -13.70 -10.26 35.98
C LEU A 22 -13.88 -11.29 34.86
N ILE A 23 -14.71 -10.97 33.84
CA ILE A 23 -14.90 -11.81 32.65
C ILE A 23 -13.58 -11.95 31.86
N LEU A 24 -12.82 -10.86 31.70
CA LEU A 24 -11.53 -10.90 31.00
C LEU A 24 -10.48 -11.73 31.74
N LEU A 25 -10.40 -11.65 33.07
CA LEU A 25 -9.46 -12.45 33.87
C LEU A 25 -9.77 -13.96 33.89
N VAL A 26 -11.05 -14.35 33.79
CA VAL A 26 -11.45 -15.77 33.73
C VAL A 26 -11.30 -16.36 32.31
N GLN A 27 -11.46 -15.55 31.26
CA GLN A 27 -11.32 -15.98 29.86
C GLN A 27 -9.90 -16.48 29.53
N HIS A 28 -8.87 -15.78 30.00
CA HIS A 28 -7.48 -16.18 29.74
C HIS A 28 -7.10 -17.54 30.35
N ARG A 29 -7.68 -17.92 31.49
CA ARG A 29 -7.38 -19.20 32.17
C ARG A 29 -8.02 -20.41 31.49
N LYS A 30 -9.18 -20.23 30.85
CA LYS A 30 -9.89 -21.30 30.13
C LYS A 30 -9.31 -21.54 28.73
N ILE A 31 -8.82 -20.47 28.06
CA ILE A 31 -8.21 -20.56 26.72
C ILE A 31 -6.93 -21.40 26.73
N VAL A 32 -6.08 -21.25 27.75
CA VAL A 32 -4.82 -22.04 27.87
C VAL A 32 -5.12 -23.51 28.20
N GLN A 33 -6.15 -23.78 29.02
CA GLN A 33 -6.60 -25.15 29.32
C GLN A 33 -7.19 -25.85 28.09
N PHE A 34 -7.89 -25.12 27.22
CA PHE A 34 -8.45 -25.66 25.98
C PHE A 34 -7.33 -26.01 24.97
N ILE A 35 -6.29 -25.19 24.87
CA ILE A 35 -5.14 -25.45 23.98
C ILE A 35 -4.34 -26.69 24.44
N LEU A 36 -4.15 -26.87 25.75
CA LEU A 36 -3.39 -28.02 26.28
C LEU A 36 -4.17 -29.36 26.22
N LEU A 37 -5.50 -29.34 26.33
CA LEU A 37 -6.31 -30.57 26.27
C LEU A 37 -6.67 -31.02 24.84
N SER A 38 -6.55 -30.12 23.86
CA SER A 38 -6.76 -30.43 22.43
C SER A 38 -5.54 -31.07 21.76
N GLY A 39 -4.37 -31.06 22.41
CA GLY A 39 -3.10 -31.45 21.81
C GLY A 39 -2.78 -32.94 21.77
N LEU A 40 -3.61 -33.83 22.35
CA LEU A 40 -3.23 -35.24 22.51
C LEU A 40 -3.97 -36.25 21.62
N LEU A 41 -5.06 -35.90 20.93
CA LEU A 41 -5.80 -36.85 20.08
C LEU A 41 -6.37 -36.14 18.84
N GLY A 42 -5.51 -35.80 17.88
CA GLY A 42 -5.91 -35.07 16.68
C GLY A 42 -4.81 -35.02 15.63
N GLY A 43 -4.42 -36.18 15.13
CA GLY A 43 -3.57 -36.26 13.95
C GLY A 43 -4.25 -35.63 12.73
N CYS A 44 -3.39 -35.06 11.87
CA CYS A 44 -3.64 -34.63 10.49
C CYS A 44 -4.57 -33.41 10.29
N ALA A 45 -3.95 -32.23 10.30
CA ALA A 45 -4.12 -31.30 9.18
C ALA A 45 -2.83 -30.49 9.08
N GLY A 46 -2.00 -30.82 8.08
CA GLY A 46 -0.90 -29.95 7.70
C GLY A 46 -1.48 -28.56 7.48
N LEU A 47 -0.98 -27.58 8.24
CA LEU A 47 -0.99 -26.20 7.79
C LEU A 47 -0.18 -26.22 6.49
N SER A 48 -0.85 -26.49 5.38
CA SER A 48 -0.31 -26.18 4.06
C SER A 48 0.10 -24.72 4.17
N PRO A 49 1.37 -24.37 3.93
CA PRO A 49 1.73 -22.97 3.81
C PRO A 49 0.78 -22.42 2.76
N HIS A 50 -0.15 -21.54 3.16
CA HIS A 50 -0.96 -20.82 2.20
C HIS A 50 0.07 -20.16 1.27
N PRO A 51 -0.02 -20.39 -0.06
CA PRO A 51 0.95 -19.80 -0.97
C PRO A 51 0.99 -18.31 -0.66
N GLN A 52 2.14 -17.83 -0.22
CA GLN A 52 2.36 -16.42 0.02
C GLN A 52 2.24 -15.74 -1.33
N VAL A 53 1.04 -15.23 -1.64
CA VAL A 53 0.77 -14.54 -2.90
C VAL A 53 1.65 -13.31 -2.91
N LYS A 54 2.75 -13.36 -3.67
CA LYS A 54 3.57 -12.17 -3.93
C LYS A 54 2.68 -11.16 -4.67
N LEU A 55 2.32 -10.08 -3.98
CA LEU A 55 1.55 -8.98 -4.57
C LEU A 55 2.32 -8.40 -5.75
N SER A 56 1.60 -8.14 -6.85
CA SER A 56 2.19 -7.45 -8.00
C SER A 56 2.69 -6.07 -7.59
N VAL A 57 3.72 -5.58 -8.27
CA VAL A 57 4.29 -4.26 -7.99
C VAL A 57 3.24 -3.15 -8.10
N VAL A 58 2.30 -3.29 -9.04
CA VAL A 58 1.17 -2.37 -9.24
C VAL A 58 0.28 -2.30 -8.01
N VAL A 59 -0.07 -3.46 -7.43
CA VAL A 59 -0.91 -3.50 -6.22
C VAL A 59 -0.19 -2.86 -5.04
N GLN A 60 1.12 -3.10 -4.88
CA GLN A 60 1.91 -2.47 -3.82
C GLN A 60 1.92 -0.94 -3.94
N TRP A 61 2.06 -0.39 -5.15
CA TRP A 61 1.99 1.06 -5.37
C TRP A 61 0.58 1.61 -5.18
N ASN A 62 -0.47 0.87 -5.54
CA ASN A 62 -1.85 1.28 -5.28
C ASN A 62 -2.16 1.36 -3.78
N GLU A 63 -1.74 0.35 -2.99
CA GLU A 63 -1.89 0.40 -1.53
C GLU A 63 -1.15 1.60 -0.92
N LEU A 64 0.03 1.91 -1.46
CA LEU A 64 0.81 3.06 -1.01
C LEU A 64 0.16 4.40 -1.40
N ALA A 65 -0.46 4.48 -2.59
CA ALA A 65 -1.25 5.63 -3.02
C ALA A 65 -2.47 5.84 -2.11
N LEU A 66 -3.20 4.77 -1.78
CA LEU A 66 -4.34 4.85 -0.84
C LEU A 66 -3.88 5.22 0.58
N ALA A 67 -2.72 4.75 1.02
CA ALA A 67 -2.12 5.19 2.28
C ALA A 67 -1.77 6.68 2.25
N ALA A 68 -1.25 7.20 1.13
CA ALA A 68 -1.00 8.64 0.96
C ALA A 68 -2.28 9.46 1.05
N VAL A 69 -3.35 9.03 0.38
CA VAL A 69 -4.68 9.69 0.44
C VAL A 69 -5.23 9.69 1.87
N ARG A 70 -5.09 8.58 2.61
CA ARG A 70 -5.53 8.49 4.01
C ARG A 70 -4.71 9.39 4.95
N ASN A 71 -3.48 9.73 4.57
CA ASN A 71 -2.60 10.59 5.35
C ASN A 71 -2.81 12.09 5.09
N GLU A 72 -3.53 12.45 4.01
CA GLU A 72 -3.86 13.84 3.71
C GLU A 72 -4.76 14.46 4.80
N VAL A 73 -4.41 15.67 5.22
CA VAL A 73 -5.15 16.39 6.26
C VAL A 73 -6.51 16.86 5.77
N ILE A 74 -6.62 17.22 4.48
CA ILE A 74 -7.86 17.66 3.86
C ILE A 74 -8.05 16.87 2.57
N ILE A 75 -9.02 15.96 2.58
CA ILE A 75 -9.37 15.18 1.40
C ILE A 75 -10.27 16.03 0.50
N ARG A 76 -9.78 16.30 -0.72
CA ARG A 76 -10.53 16.93 -1.80
C ARG A 76 -10.84 15.85 -2.85
N PRO A 77 -12.05 15.27 -2.87
CA PRO A 77 -12.33 14.08 -3.68
C PRO A 77 -11.95 14.23 -5.16
N THR A 78 -12.27 15.37 -5.78
CA THR A 78 -11.94 15.64 -7.19
C THR A 78 -10.43 15.74 -7.44
N VAL A 79 -9.69 16.39 -6.53
CA VAL A 79 -8.23 16.51 -6.62
C VAL A 79 -7.57 15.14 -6.49
N VAL A 80 -8.01 14.34 -5.50
CA VAL A 80 -7.50 12.99 -5.27
C VAL A 80 -7.79 12.08 -6.45
N SER A 81 -9.01 12.12 -7.01
CA SER A 81 -9.35 11.35 -8.21
C SER A 81 -8.43 11.69 -9.39
N ARG A 82 -8.12 12.98 -9.60
CA ARG A 82 -7.15 13.39 -10.64
C ARG A 82 -5.75 12.84 -10.35
N GLN A 83 -5.27 12.92 -9.11
CA GLN A 83 -3.95 12.38 -8.74
C GLN A 83 -3.86 10.86 -8.98
N LEU A 84 -4.91 10.10 -8.62
CA LEU A 84 -4.98 8.67 -8.87
C LEU A 84 -5.06 8.35 -10.37
N PHE A 85 -5.76 9.18 -11.17
CA PHE A 85 -5.75 9.05 -12.62
C PHE A 85 -4.32 9.21 -13.18
N LEU A 86 -3.61 10.28 -12.80
CA LEU A 86 -2.25 10.53 -13.27
C LEU A 86 -1.29 9.40 -12.90
N LEU A 87 -1.44 8.85 -11.69
CA LEU A 87 -0.66 7.71 -11.22
C LEU A 87 -0.82 6.51 -12.16
N HIS A 88 -2.06 6.11 -12.41
CA HIS A 88 -2.34 4.94 -13.23
C HIS A 88 -2.01 5.16 -14.70
N ALA A 89 -2.23 6.38 -15.22
CA ALA A 89 -1.83 6.76 -16.58
C ALA A 89 -0.31 6.65 -16.76
N ALA A 90 0.48 7.19 -15.84
CA ALA A 90 1.94 7.10 -15.90
C ALA A 90 2.46 5.66 -15.77
N MET A 91 1.85 4.86 -14.88
CA MET A 91 2.19 3.43 -14.74
C MET A 91 1.86 2.64 -16.02
N TYR A 92 0.73 2.95 -16.66
CA TYR A 92 0.35 2.34 -17.94
C TYR A 92 1.31 2.73 -19.05
N ASP A 93 1.65 4.01 -19.17
CA ASP A 93 2.59 4.52 -20.17
C ASP A 93 3.96 3.86 -20.03
N ALA A 94 4.47 3.74 -18.80
CA ALA A 94 5.72 3.05 -18.52
C ALA A 94 5.68 1.55 -18.91
N TRP A 95 4.58 0.86 -18.66
CA TRP A 95 4.38 -0.53 -19.09
C TRP A 95 4.30 -0.66 -20.63
N SER A 96 3.60 0.28 -21.28
CA SER A 96 3.34 0.28 -22.72
C SER A 96 4.63 0.37 -23.56
N ALA A 97 5.71 0.94 -23.01
CA ALA A 97 7.00 1.01 -23.67
C ALA A 97 7.60 -0.39 -23.96
N PHE A 98 7.21 -1.41 -23.20
CA PHE A 98 7.68 -2.79 -23.37
C PHE A 98 6.76 -3.64 -24.26
N GLU A 99 5.63 -3.08 -24.68
CA GLU A 99 4.65 -3.75 -25.54
C GLU A 99 4.66 -3.10 -26.94
N PRO A 100 5.03 -3.83 -28.00
CA PRO A 100 5.12 -3.28 -29.34
C PRO A 100 3.79 -2.70 -29.87
N THR A 101 2.66 -3.29 -29.46
CA THR A 101 1.33 -2.93 -29.94
C THR A 101 0.58 -1.95 -29.03
N ALA A 102 1.07 -1.74 -27.80
CA ALA A 102 0.40 -0.85 -26.86
C ALA A 102 0.59 0.62 -27.26
N LYS A 103 -0.48 1.39 -27.12
CA LYS A 103 -0.48 2.84 -27.35
C LYS A 103 -0.49 3.55 -26.00
N PRO A 104 0.56 4.33 -25.66
CA PRO A 104 0.56 5.13 -24.44
C PRO A 104 -0.53 6.21 -24.47
N TYR A 105 -0.90 6.69 -23.29
CA TYR A 105 -1.81 7.81 -23.07
C TYR A 105 -1.15 9.17 -23.38
N ALA A 106 0.02 9.45 -22.79
CA ALA A 106 0.73 10.72 -22.95
C ALA A 106 2.19 10.56 -23.42
N LEU A 107 2.85 9.46 -23.08
CA LEU A 107 4.20 9.16 -23.54
C LEU A 107 4.27 9.09 -25.07
N ASP A 108 5.39 9.49 -25.67
CA ASP A 108 5.61 9.35 -27.12
C ASP A 108 5.55 7.86 -27.52
N PRO A 109 4.66 7.46 -28.46
CA PRO A 109 4.56 6.08 -28.95
C PRO A 109 5.86 5.52 -29.55
N ALA A 110 6.80 6.38 -29.97
CA ALA A 110 8.11 5.97 -30.46
C ALA A 110 9.04 5.44 -29.35
N VAL A 111 8.77 5.76 -28.08
CA VAL A 111 9.55 5.26 -26.93
C VAL A 111 9.20 3.79 -26.70
N LYS A 112 10.07 2.90 -27.19
CA LYS A 112 9.93 1.46 -27.05
C LYS A 112 11.23 0.82 -26.57
N LEU A 113 11.14 -0.03 -25.56
CA LEU A 113 12.24 -0.91 -25.12
C LEU A 113 12.00 -2.32 -25.65
N THR A 114 12.82 -2.73 -26.61
CA THR A 114 12.81 -4.08 -27.19
C THR A 114 14.09 -4.84 -26.84
N GLY A 115 14.07 -6.18 -26.94
CA GLY A 115 15.27 -6.99 -26.75
C GLY A 115 15.72 -7.16 -25.29
N ILE A 116 14.85 -6.81 -24.33
CA ILE A 116 15.11 -7.01 -22.90
C ILE A 116 14.98 -8.51 -22.56
N GLN A 117 16.00 -9.09 -21.94
CA GLN A 117 16.01 -10.50 -21.51
C GLN A 117 14.97 -10.76 -20.40
N ASP A 118 15.01 -9.99 -19.31
CA ASP A 118 14.04 -10.07 -18.22
C ASP A 118 13.03 -8.91 -18.31
N LYS A 119 12.05 -9.09 -19.20
CA LYS A 119 10.99 -8.10 -19.45
C LYS A 119 10.16 -7.80 -18.21
N ALA A 120 9.86 -8.81 -17.39
CA ALA A 120 9.00 -8.66 -16.22
C ALA A 120 9.65 -7.78 -15.14
N THR A 121 10.94 -8.01 -14.87
CA THR A 121 11.71 -7.16 -13.94
C THR A 121 11.87 -5.75 -14.48
N ALA A 122 12.19 -5.60 -15.77
CA ALA A 122 12.31 -4.30 -16.42
C ALA A 122 11.00 -3.49 -16.37
N GLN A 123 9.86 -4.12 -16.67
CA GLN A 123 8.54 -3.50 -16.52
C GLN A 123 8.30 -3.07 -15.08
N SER A 124 8.63 -3.91 -14.10
CA SER A 124 8.44 -3.60 -12.68
C SER A 124 9.25 -2.38 -12.25
N ILE A 125 10.48 -2.23 -12.76
CA ILE A 125 11.34 -1.06 -12.52
C ILE A 125 10.70 0.20 -13.12
N ALA A 126 10.29 0.15 -14.39
CA ALA A 126 9.70 1.30 -15.07
C ALA A 126 8.39 1.76 -14.41
N ILE A 127 7.49 0.82 -14.13
CA ILE A 127 6.21 1.09 -13.46
C ILE A 127 6.44 1.71 -12.09
N SER A 128 7.36 1.15 -11.30
CA SER A 128 7.65 1.67 -9.96
C SER A 128 8.24 3.06 -10.00
N GLN A 129 9.12 3.31 -10.97
CA GLN A 129 9.71 4.62 -11.13
C GLN A 129 8.67 5.66 -11.55
N ALA A 130 7.75 5.33 -12.45
CA ALA A 130 6.63 6.20 -12.80
C ALA A 130 5.73 6.50 -11.58
N ALA A 131 5.36 5.46 -10.84
CA ALA A 131 4.53 5.60 -9.63
C ALA A 131 5.19 6.48 -8.56
N TYR A 132 6.49 6.26 -8.31
CA TYR A 132 7.26 7.06 -7.36
C TYR A 132 7.25 8.55 -7.71
N GLN A 133 7.49 8.92 -8.97
CA GLN A 133 7.53 10.33 -9.38
C GLN A 133 6.17 11.00 -9.23
N ILE A 134 5.08 10.36 -9.69
CA ILE A 134 3.73 10.92 -9.57
C ILE A 134 3.34 11.10 -8.10
N LEU A 135 3.56 10.08 -7.26
CA LEU A 135 3.17 10.13 -5.85
C LEU A 135 4.02 11.14 -5.07
N LYS A 136 5.30 11.26 -5.37
CA LYS A 136 6.18 12.28 -4.76
C LYS A 136 5.68 13.69 -5.05
N GLU A 137 5.31 13.96 -6.30
CA GLU A 137 4.77 15.26 -6.71
C GLU A 137 3.38 15.53 -6.12
N SER A 138 2.52 14.51 -6.14
CA SER A 138 1.12 14.65 -5.72
C SER A 138 0.94 14.70 -4.20
N PHE A 139 1.80 14.00 -3.44
CA PHE A 139 1.70 13.84 -1.99
C PHE A 139 3.04 14.12 -1.29
N PRO A 140 3.57 15.36 -1.37
CA PRO A 140 4.90 15.69 -0.84
C PRO A 140 5.00 15.52 0.69
N ARG A 141 3.89 15.71 1.41
CA ARG A 141 3.82 15.47 2.86
C ARG A 141 3.94 14.00 3.21
N PHE A 142 3.33 13.13 2.40
CA PHE A 142 3.47 11.70 2.58
C PHE A 142 4.90 11.26 2.29
N GLU A 143 5.53 11.81 1.25
CA GLU A 143 6.93 11.51 0.96
C GLU A 143 7.91 12.08 1.98
N ALA A 144 7.57 13.16 2.68
CA ALA A 144 8.37 13.66 3.81
C ALA A 144 8.50 12.63 4.94
N THR A 145 7.59 11.65 5.04
CA THR A 145 7.73 10.51 5.96
C THR A 145 8.75 9.47 5.48
N GLY A 146 9.22 9.58 4.23
CA GLY A 146 10.10 8.64 3.52
C GLY A 146 9.41 7.37 3.02
N ALA A 147 8.07 7.33 3.01
CA ALA A 147 7.33 6.11 2.70
C ALA A 147 7.56 5.61 1.25
N LEU A 148 7.60 6.50 0.26
CA LEU A 148 7.79 6.12 -1.15
C LEU A 148 9.25 5.75 -1.41
N THR A 149 10.20 6.54 -0.90
CA THR A 149 11.63 6.20 -1.00
C THR A 149 11.95 4.85 -0.35
N ARG A 150 11.37 4.55 0.82
CA ARG A 150 11.52 3.21 1.44
C ARG A 150 10.90 2.10 0.58
N GLN A 151 9.83 2.36 -0.15
CA GLN A 151 9.26 1.37 -1.07
C GLN A 151 10.21 1.07 -2.23
N MET A 152 10.81 2.09 -2.84
CA MET A 152 11.84 1.90 -3.86
C MET A 152 13.02 1.07 -3.33
N ALA A 153 13.49 1.39 -2.12
CA ALA A 153 14.56 0.63 -1.46
C ALA A 153 14.18 -0.84 -1.18
N ARG A 154 12.95 -1.11 -0.70
CA ARG A 154 12.44 -2.47 -0.47
C ARG A 154 12.39 -3.30 -1.74
N LEU A 155 12.07 -2.67 -2.86
CA LEU A 155 12.03 -3.30 -4.18
C LEU A 155 13.44 -3.44 -4.81
N GLY A 156 14.48 -2.89 -4.19
CA GLY A 156 15.85 -2.88 -4.73
C GLY A 156 16.02 -1.96 -5.93
N MET A 157 15.17 -0.94 -6.07
CA MET A 157 15.12 -0.06 -7.24
C MET A 157 15.83 1.27 -6.98
N ILE A 158 16.59 1.73 -7.97
CA ILE A 158 17.26 3.04 -7.95
C ILE A 158 16.30 4.09 -8.53
N VAL A 159 16.16 5.21 -7.82
CA VAL A 159 15.37 6.35 -8.29
C VAL A 159 16.15 7.08 -9.40
N ALA A 160 15.65 7.00 -10.63
CA ALA A 160 16.14 7.84 -11.72
C ALA A 160 15.75 9.32 -11.51
N ASN A 161 16.63 10.23 -11.92
CA ASN A 161 16.45 11.69 -11.81
C ASN A 161 16.41 12.40 -13.17
N ARG A 162 16.47 11.63 -14.27
CA ARG A 162 16.44 12.14 -15.64
C ARG A 162 15.68 11.18 -16.54
N ALA A 163 15.14 11.71 -17.63
CA ALA A 163 14.60 10.89 -18.70
C ALA A 163 15.73 10.16 -19.44
N ASP A 164 15.54 8.88 -19.73
CA ASP A 164 16.45 8.08 -20.55
C ASP A 164 15.64 6.97 -21.23
N PRO A 165 15.34 7.10 -22.55
CA PRO A 165 14.45 6.18 -23.26
C PRO A 165 15.06 4.79 -23.47
N ASN A 166 16.35 4.58 -23.12
CA ASN A 166 17.02 3.29 -23.28
C ASN A 166 17.10 2.49 -21.98
N THR A 167 16.58 3.03 -20.86
CA THR A 167 16.62 2.36 -19.56
C THR A 167 15.21 2.25 -18.99
N SER A 168 14.91 1.16 -18.29
CA SER A 168 13.59 0.97 -17.69
C SER A 168 13.23 2.08 -16.70
N ALA A 169 14.18 2.47 -15.84
CA ALA A 169 13.96 3.55 -14.89
C ALA A 169 13.82 4.91 -15.59
N GLY A 170 14.62 5.18 -16.62
CA GLY A 170 14.51 6.42 -17.38
C GLY A 170 13.19 6.56 -18.14
N VAL A 171 12.65 5.44 -18.67
CA VAL A 171 11.30 5.41 -19.26
C VAL A 171 10.22 5.64 -18.21
N GLY A 172 10.32 5.02 -17.03
CA GLY A 172 9.40 5.29 -15.93
C GLY A 172 9.40 6.76 -15.51
N TYR A 173 10.58 7.37 -15.43
CA TYR A 173 10.72 8.81 -15.15
C TYR A 173 10.09 9.65 -16.26
N LEU A 174 10.37 9.34 -17.53
CA LEU A 174 9.82 10.06 -18.68
C LEU A 174 8.29 9.98 -18.73
N ALA A 175 7.72 8.79 -18.54
CA ALA A 175 6.27 8.57 -18.52
C ALA A 175 5.57 9.41 -17.43
N ALA A 176 6.18 9.54 -16.25
CA ALA A 176 5.63 10.40 -15.21
C ALA A 176 5.66 11.89 -15.62
N GLN A 177 6.77 12.35 -16.19
CA GLN A 177 6.88 13.75 -16.60
C GLN A 177 5.94 14.11 -17.74
N THR A 178 5.73 13.22 -18.71
CA THR A 178 4.80 13.45 -19.82
C THR A 178 3.35 13.54 -19.37
N VAL A 179 2.98 12.81 -18.31
CA VAL A 179 1.63 12.85 -17.73
C VAL A 179 1.42 14.07 -16.83
N LEU A 180 2.48 14.61 -16.22
CA LEU A 180 2.43 15.80 -15.37
C LEU A 180 2.47 17.12 -16.15
N ALA A 181 3.01 17.10 -17.38
CA ALA A 181 3.10 18.25 -18.28
C ALA A 181 1.71 18.78 -18.70
#